data_AF-A0A8I0L6Z2-F1
#
_entry.id   AF-A0A8I0L6Z2-F1
#
_cell.length_a   1.000
_cell.length_b   1.000
_cell.length_c   1.000
_cell.angle_alpha   90.00
_cell.angle_beta   90.00
_cell.angle_gamma   90.00
#
_symmetry.space_group_name_H-M   'P 1'
#
loop_
_entity.id
_entity.type
_entity.pdbx_description
1 polymer ?
#
loop_
_entity_poly.entity_id
_entity_poly.type
_entity_poly.pdbx_seq_one_letter_code
_entity_poly.pdbx_strand_id
1 'polypeptide(L)'
;DCIYEMMYKILSEAKVSYIKWDMNRSITECCSAALPADRQGEVFHRYILGVYDLYERLNTAFPQILFESCASGGGRFDPGILYYAPQGWT
;
A
#
# COMPACT_ATOMS: atom_id res chain seq x y z
N ASP A 1 4.22 5.22 9.32
CA ASP A 1 5.46 4.75 9.97
C ASP A 1 5.39 3.35 10.55
N CYS A 2 4.53 3.06 11.53
CA CYS A 2 4.48 1.73 12.17
C CYS A 2 4.54 0.54 11.18
N ILE A 3 3.68 0.53 10.16
CA ILE A 3 3.66 -0.53 9.14
C ILE A 3 4.96 -0.59 8.32
N TYR A 4 5.52 0.56 7.94
CA TYR A 4 6.80 0.62 7.23
C TYR A 4 7.92 -0.02 8.06
N GLU A 5 8.06 0.35 9.33
CA GLU A 5 9.12 -0.18 10.21
C GLU A 5 8.99 -1.70 10.41
N MET A 6 7.76 -2.20 10.58
CA MET A 6 7.50 -3.64 10.68
C MET A 6 7.92 -4.38 9.42
N MET A 7 7.54 -3.87 8.24
CA MET A 7 7.91 -4.47 6.96
C MET A 7 9.41 -4.36 6.71
N TYR A 8 9.99 -3.17 6.92
CA TYR A 8 11.42 -2.92 6.76
C TYR A 8 12.25 -3.91 7.55
N LYS A 9 11.91 -4.12 8.84
CA LYS A 9 12.61 -5.10 9.67
C LYS A 9 12.62 -6.49 9.04
N ILE A 10 11.45 -7.02 8.67
CA ILE A 10 11.32 -8.35 8.07
C ILE A 10 12.12 -8.43 6.76
N LEU A 11 11.98 -7.43 5.88
CA LEU A 11 12.61 -7.43 4.57
C LEU A 11 14.12 -7.18 4.62
N SER A 12 14.62 -6.51 5.67
CA SER A 12 16.05 -6.31 5.90
C SER A 12 16.77 -7.55 6.45
N GLU A 13 16.04 -8.41 7.15
CA GLU A 13 16.59 -9.61 7.81
C GLU A 13 16.39 -10.89 6.96
N ALA A 14 15.34 -10.94 6.14
CA ALA A 14 15.00 -12.10 5.32
C ALA A 14 15.44 -11.97 3.86
N LYS A 15 15.73 -13.10 3.22
CA LYS A 15 16.04 -13.17 1.77
C LYS A 15 14.75 -13.19 0.93
N VAL A 16 14.01 -12.09 0.96
CA VAL A 16 12.79 -11.91 0.16
C VAL A 16 13.15 -11.28 -1.19
N SER A 17 12.70 -11.90 -2.27
CA SER A 17 12.84 -11.36 -3.64
C SER A 17 11.51 -10.96 -4.27
N TYR A 18 10.39 -11.33 -3.64
CA TYR A 18 9.05 -11.12 -4.17
C TYR A 18 8.04 -10.93 -3.03
N ILE A 19 7.09 -10.01 -3.23
CA ILE A 19 5.96 -9.77 -2.32
C ILE A 19 4.67 -9.71 -3.13
N LYS A 20 3.70 -10.53 -2.74
CA LYS A 20 2.29 -10.35 -3.12
C LYS A 20 1.63 -9.46 -2.08
N TRP A 21 1.19 -8.27 -2.49
CA TRP A 21 0.52 -7.32 -1.61
C TRP A 21 -0.98 -7.33 -1.84
N ASP A 22 -1.72 -7.89 -0.88
CA ASP A 22 -3.17 -8.04 -0.98
C ASP A 22 -3.97 -7.01 -0.15
N MET A 23 -5.22 -6.77 -0.54
CA MET A 23 -6.20 -5.97 0.19
C MET A 23 -7.61 -6.49 -0.06
N ASN A 24 -8.22 -7.06 0.99
CA ASN A 24 -9.35 -7.97 0.83
C ASN A 24 -10.73 -7.41 1.22
N ARG A 25 -10.85 -6.08 1.36
CA ARG A 25 -12.16 -5.46 1.64
C ARG A 25 -12.17 -3.98 1.32
N SER A 26 -13.32 -3.47 0.89
CA SER A 26 -13.56 -2.02 0.78
C SER A 26 -13.63 -1.35 2.15
N ILE A 27 -13.33 -0.05 2.17
CA ILE A 27 -13.51 0.81 3.35
C ILE A 27 -15.02 1.04 3.55
N THR A 28 -15.48 0.80 4.78
CA THR A 28 -16.81 1.16 5.28
C THR A 28 -16.65 2.09 6.48
N GLU A 29 -17.67 2.87 6.82
CA GLU A 29 -17.64 3.84 7.94
C GLU A 29 -16.42 4.78 7.88
N CYS A 30 -16.19 5.40 6.72
CA CYS A 30 -15.00 6.19 6.45
C CYS A 30 -14.90 7.44 7.36
N CYS A 31 -13.96 7.40 8.30
CA CYS A 31 -13.70 8.45 9.27
C CYS A 31 -12.24 8.36 9.75
N SER A 32 -11.67 9.47 10.22
CA SER A 32 -10.36 9.49 10.87
C SER A 32 -10.37 10.34 12.13
N ALA A 33 -9.98 9.75 13.25
CA ALA A 33 -9.81 10.47 14.53
C ALA A 33 -8.65 11.47 14.50
N ALA A 34 -7.74 11.37 13.52
CA ALA A 34 -6.63 12.30 13.35
C ALA A 34 -7.03 13.58 12.60
N LEU A 35 -8.26 13.66 12.07
CA LEU A 35 -8.76 14.81 11.33
C LEU A 35 -9.88 15.51 12.11
N PRO A 36 -9.96 16.85 12.04
CA PRO A 36 -11.10 17.59 12.56
C PRO A 36 -12.37 17.30 11.73
N ALA A 37 -13.54 17.65 12.28
CA ALA A 37 -14.84 17.31 11.70
C ALA A 37 -15.06 17.89 10.29
N ASP A 38 -14.59 19.10 10.04
CA ASP A 38 -14.69 19.82 8.77
C ASP A 38 -13.79 19.23 7.65
N ARG A 39 -12.88 18.30 7.99
CA ARG A 39 -11.93 17.68 7.05
C ARG A 39 -12.14 16.18 6.84
N GLN A 40 -13.22 15.61 7.39
CA GLN A 40 -13.53 14.18 7.21
C GLN A 40 -13.75 13.77 5.75
N GLY A 41 -14.13 14.72 4.87
CA GLY A 41 -14.22 14.47 3.43
C GLY A 41 -12.89 14.12 2.75
N GLU A 42 -11.75 14.37 3.40
CA GLU A 42 -10.42 14.10 2.83
C GLU A 42 -9.94 12.65 3.07
N VAL A 43 -10.61 11.88 3.92
CA VAL A 43 -10.11 10.59 4.44
C VAL A 43 -9.80 9.61 3.30
N PHE A 44 -10.71 9.42 2.34
CA PHE A 44 -10.49 8.50 1.23
C PHE A 44 -9.27 8.85 0.39
N HIS A 45 -9.09 10.13 0.08
CA HIS A 45 -7.95 10.57 -0.73
C HIS A 45 -6.64 10.45 0.05
N ARG A 46 -6.63 10.90 1.31
CA ARG A 46 -5.47 10.76 2.21
C ARG A 46 -5.07 9.31 2.46
N TYR A 47 -6.03 8.39 2.50
CA TYR A 47 -5.75 6.96 2.58
C TYR A 47 -4.93 6.48 1.38
N ILE A 48 -5.34 6.83 0.16
CA ILE A 48 -4.61 6.44 -1.05
C ILE A 48 -3.23 7.10 -1.11
N LEU A 49 -3.10 8.37 -0.72
CA LEU A 49 -1.79 9.03 -0.62
C LEU A 49 -0.86 8.30 0.36
N GLY A 50 -1.38 7.81 1.48
CA GLY A 50 -0.61 7.00 2.44
C GLY A 50 -0.22 5.62 1.90
N VAL A 51 -1.07 4.99 1.09
CA VAL A 51 -0.73 3.74 0.38
C VAL A 51 0.42 3.98 -0.60
N TYR A 52 0.35 5.05 -1.39
CA TYR A 52 1.42 5.43 -2.33
C TYR A 52 2.73 5.78 -1.62
N ASP A 53 2.69 6.56 -0.54
CA ASP A 53 3.89 6.87 0.28
C ASP A 53 4.55 5.59 0.81
N LEU A 54 3.76 4.64 1.30
CA LEU A 54 4.30 3.38 1.81
C LEU A 54 4.93 2.53 0.70
N TYR A 55 4.30 2.44 -0.48
CA TYR A 55 4.88 1.77 -1.64
C TYR A 55 6.19 2.43 -2.08
N GLU A 56 6.21 3.76 -2.20
CA GLU A 56 7.39 4.53 -2.60
C GLU A 56 8.58 4.26 -1.68
N ARG A 57 8.34 4.34 -0.36
CA ARG A 57 9.38 4.11 0.67
C ARG A 57 9.92 2.68 0.60
N LEU A 58 9.06 1.68 0.41
CA LEU A 58 9.47 0.28 0.35
C LEU A 58 10.21 -0.06 -0.96
N ASN A 59 9.72 0.43 -2.10
CA ASN A 59 10.41 0.30 -3.39
C ASN A 59 11.79 0.97 -3.37
N THR A 60 11.89 2.15 -2.75
CA THR A 60 13.16 2.87 -2.62
C THR A 60 14.14 2.11 -1.71
N ALA A 61 13.66 1.55 -0.59
CA ALA A 61 14.50 0.83 0.35
C ALA A 61 14.92 -0.56 -0.16
N PHE A 62 14.08 -1.22 -0.95
CA PHE A 62 14.27 -2.59 -1.44
C PHE A 62 14.02 -2.72 -2.95
N PRO A 63 14.77 -2.01 -3.82
CA PRO A 63 14.54 -1.98 -5.25
C PRO A 63 14.69 -3.34 -5.95
N GLN A 64 15.33 -4.31 -5.29
CA GLN A 64 15.49 -5.67 -5.76
C GLN A 64 14.24 -6.55 -5.56
N ILE A 65 13.26 -6.11 -4.75
CA ILE A 65 12.05 -6.89 -4.48
C ILE A 65 11.01 -6.61 -5.56
N LEU A 66 10.49 -7.67 -6.16
CA LEU A 66 9.35 -7.59 -7.08
C LEU A 66 8.04 -7.51 -6.29
N PHE A 67 7.32 -6.40 -6.41
CA PHE A 67 5.96 -6.26 -5.87
C PHE A 67 4.91 -6.67 -6.91
N GLU A 68 3.98 -7.54 -6.50
CA GLU A 68 2.75 -7.85 -7.21
C GLU A 68 1.56 -7.30 -6.44
N SER A 69 0.72 -6.50 -7.10
CA SER A 69 -0.49 -5.97 -6.47
C SER A 69 -1.62 -6.99 -6.48
N CYS A 70 -2.44 -6.97 -5.44
CA CYS A 70 -3.65 -7.77 -5.35
C CYS A 70 -4.68 -6.99 -4.52
N ALA A 71 -5.95 -7.11 -4.90
CA ALA A 71 -7.06 -6.68 -4.09
C ALA A 71 -8.24 -7.61 -4.35
N SER A 72 -8.23 -8.78 -3.68
CA SER A 72 -9.18 -9.87 -3.94
C SER A 72 -9.26 -10.28 -5.42
N GLY A 73 -8.12 -10.36 -6.13
CA GLY A 73 -8.11 -10.33 -7.59
C GLY A 73 -7.65 -8.96 -8.10
N GLY A 74 -8.16 -8.58 -9.26
CA GLY A 74 -7.91 -7.29 -9.91
C GLY A 74 -8.66 -6.09 -9.32
N GLY A 75 -9.09 -6.10 -8.05
CA GLY A 75 -9.88 -5.00 -7.44
C GLY A 75 -9.18 -3.63 -7.40
N ARG A 76 -7.85 -3.60 -7.63
CA ARG A 76 -7.02 -2.41 -7.79
C ARG A 76 -6.00 -2.59 -8.93
N PHE A 77 -6.47 -3.14 -10.04
CA PHE A 77 -5.68 -3.26 -11.27
C PHE A 77 -5.80 -1.95 -12.05
N ASP A 78 -4.97 -0.96 -11.69
CA ASP A 78 -5.00 0.39 -12.27
C ASP A 78 -3.59 0.95 -12.49
N PRO A 79 -3.42 1.95 -13.39
CA PRO A 79 -2.11 2.53 -13.70
C PRO A 79 -1.40 3.17 -12.49
N GLY A 80 -2.16 3.65 -11.49
CA GLY A 80 -1.57 4.26 -10.30
C GLY A 80 -0.84 3.22 -9.45
N ILE A 81 -1.44 2.05 -9.24
CA ILE A 81 -0.78 0.94 -8.56
C ILE A 81 0.33 0.32 -9.41
N LEU A 82 0.15 0.22 -10.73
CA LEU A 82 1.16 -0.35 -11.64
C LEU A 82 2.46 0.45 -11.69
N TYR A 83 2.42 1.74 -11.35
CA TYR A 83 3.64 2.54 -11.16
C TYR A 83 4.55 1.96 -10.07
N TYR A 84 3.97 1.39 -9.01
CA TYR A 84 4.68 0.86 -7.85
C TYR A 84 4.86 -0.66 -7.89
N ALA A 85 3.91 -1.39 -8.46
CA ALA A 85 3.91 -2.85 -8.54
C ALA A 85 3.73 -3.23 -10.02
N PRO A 86 4.79 -3.65 -10.75
CA PRO A 86 4.74 -3.79 -12.21
C PRO A 86 3.85 -4.93 -12.72
N GLN A 87 3.27 -5.73 -11.81
CA GLN A 87 2.31 -6.77 -12.14
C GLN A 87 1.19 -6.82 -11.08
N GLY A 88 0.00 -7.28 -11.49
CA GLY A 88 -1.16 -7.44 -10.62
C GLY A 88 -1.80 -8.81 -10.77
N TRP A 89 -2.30 -9.37 -9.68
CA TRP A 89 -3.06 -10.60 -9.65
C TRP A 89 -4.46 -10.36 -10.26
N THR A 90 -4.80 -11.09 -11.32
CA THR A 90 -6.05 -10.94 -12.10
C THR A 90 -7.23 -11.65 -11.46
#